data_AF-A0A2I0DWE2-F1
#
_entry.id   AF-A0A2I0DWE2-F1
#
_cell.length_a   1.000
_cell.length_b   1.000
_cell.length_c   1.000
_cell.angle_alpha   90.00
_cell.angle_beta   90.00
_cell.angle_gamma   90.00
#
_symmetry.space_group_name_H-M   'P 1'
#
loop_
_entity.id
_entity.type
_entity.pdbx_description
1 polymer ?
#
loop_
_entity_poly.entity_id
_entity_poly.type
_entity_poly.pdbx_seq_one_letter_code
_entity_poly.pdbx_strand_id
1 'polypeptide(L)'
;MKIIITIFTLALCLTSFQATSESTHNSDFESVIVELKETNVRLEEQNKMLKASSVELRNSYYSSLAFAATFLIVFLGINIYFFRNRFNEDKNYLLQHIDIEISSKLALTDDFFQKQEQKMKKVIEDQVSKDITAHIASLNGKIGSLQRENKYLSVDIVLLKIKNEKTPSNKLTLLISLSKNYHSLKWDLQLSDTLVKIRDLLEGGASFDSSELPELARFLDSLPKEFETTIKQVKSRLE
;
A
#
# COMPACT_ATOMS: atom_id res chain seq x y z
N MET A 1 28.64 -91.64 12.47
CA MET A 1 29.27 -92.97 12.66
C MET A 1 30.79 -92.93 12.87
N LYS A 2 31.52 -91.90 12.44
CA LYS A 2 32.97 -91.76 12.70
C LYS A 2 33.35 -91.30 14.12
N ILE A 3 32.47 -90.58 14.82
CA ILE A 3 32.72 -90.04 16.17
C ILE A 3 32.54 -91.11 17.28
N ILE A 4 31.65 -92.08 17.07
CA ILE A 4 31.38 -93.15 18.05
C ILE A 4 32.55 -94.15 18.10
N ILE A 5 33.17 -94.44 16.94
CA ILE A 5 34.32 -95.34 16.84
C ILE A 5 35.54 -94.74 17.57
N THR A 6 35.77 -93.43 17.47
CA THR A 6 36.88 -92.76 18.17
C THR A 6 36.74 -92.79 19.68
N ILE A 7 35.52 -92.67 20.21
CA ILE A 7 35.25 -92.75 21.65
C ILE A 7 35.46 -94.19 22.15
N PHE A 8 35.07 -95.20 21.36
CA PHE A 8 35.27 -96.61 21.73
C PHE A 8 36.74 -97.04 21.70
N THR A 9 37.55 -96.52 20.75
CA THR A 9 39.00 -96.77 20.73
C THR A 9 39.74 -96.03 21.83
N LEU A 10 39.29 -94.83 22.24
CA LEU A 10 39.90 -94.10 23.34
C LEU A 10 39.60 -94.77 24.69
N ALA A 11 38.38 -95.30 24.86
CA ALA A 11 37.98 -96.05 26.06
C ALA A 11 38.70 -97.40 26.21
N LEU A 12 39.05 -98.07 25.09
CA LEU A 12 39.79 -99.35 25.12
C LEU A 12 41.29 -99.19 25.43
N CYS A 13 41.88 -98.02 25.15
CA CYS A 13 43.27 -97.72 25.50
C CYS A 13 43.46 -97.30 26.96
N LEU A 14 42.39 -96.92 27.67
CA LEU A 14 42.43 -96.50 29.08
C LEU A 14 42.23 -97.65 30.07
N THR A 15 41.82 -98.85 29.62
CA THR A 15 41.51 -99.99 30.50
C THR A 15 42.54 -101.13 30.47
N SER A 16 43.56 -101.05 29.61
CA SER A 16 44.64 -102.05 29.52
C SER A 16 45.89 -101.71 30.35
N PHE A 17 45.78 -100.83 31.35
CA PHE A 17 46.88 -100.46 32.25
C PHE A 17 46.58 -100.74 33.74
N GLN A 18 45.83 -101.82 34.01
CA GLN A 18 45.67 -102.38 35.36
C GLN A 18 45.70 -103.91 35.27
N ALA A 19 46.90 -104.51 35.33
CA ALA A 19 47.14 -105.85 35.89
C ALA A 19 48.61 -106.27 35.67
N THR A 20 49.47 -105.96 36.63
CA THR A 20 50.73 -106.66 37.02
C THR A 20 51.49 -105.69 37.92
N SER A 21 52.02 -105.99 39.09
CA SER A 21 52.02 -107.16 39.98
C SER A 21 52.83 -106.67 41.20
N GLU A 22 52.38 -107.02 42.41
CA GLU A 22 53.01 -106.70 43.70
C GLU A 22 54.54 -106.88 43.74
N SER A 23 55.28 -105.86 44.17
CA SER A 23 56.24 -105.92 45.30
C SER A 23 56.96 -104.58 45.47
N THR A 24 57.25 -104.22 46.73
CA THR A 24 58.02 -103.04 47.22
C THR A 24 57.16 -101.92 47.83
N HIS A 25 56.47 -102.26 48.91
CA HIS A 25 55.40 -101.47 49.53
C HIS A 25 55.83 -100.24 50.37
N ASN A 26 57.07 -99.75 50.27
CA ASN A 26 57.53 -98.55 51.00
C ASN A 26 58.16 -97.45 50.12
N SER A 27 58.51 -97.71 48.85
CA SER A 27 58.97 -96.68 47.88
C SER A 27 57.85 -96.19 46.95
N ASP A 28 56.76 -96.96 46.85
CA ASP A 28 55.63 -96.71 45.94
C ASP A 28 54.64 -95.68 46.49
N PHE A 29 54.56 -95.54 47.81
CA PHE A 29 53.73 -94.51 48.44
C PHE A 29 54.35 -93.11 48.26
N GLU A 30 55.67 -93.02 48.29
CA GLU A 30 56.39 -91.77 48.15
C GLU A 30 56.41 -91.30 46.69
N SER A 31 56.53 -92.21 45.72
CA SER A 31 56.38 -91.90 44.28
C SER A 31 54.97 -91.42 43.94
N VAL A 32 53.93 -92.07 44.45
CA VAL A 32 52.52 -91.66 44.25
C VAL A 32 52.23 -90.31 44.90
N ILE A 33 52.79 -90.03 46.09
CA ILE A 33 52.65 -88.71 46.74
C ILE A 33 53.36 -87.62 45.93
N VAL A 34 54.54 -87.90 45.37
CA VAL A 34 55.26 -86.95 44.50
C VAL A 34 54.49 -86.69 43.21
N GLU A 35 53.92 -87.71 42.57
CA GLU A 35 53.08 -87.58 41.38
C GLU A 35 51.78 -86.81 41.67
N LEU A 36 51.13 -87.06 42.81
CA LEU A 36 49.96 -86.27 43.25
C LEU A 36 50.32 -84.79 43.48
N LYS A 37 51.51 -84.52 44.02
CA LYS A 37 51.98 -83.16 44.25
C LYS A 37 52.27 -82.44 42.92
N GLU A 38 52.91 -83.12 41.97
CA GLU A 38 53.19 -82.58 40.65
C GLU A 38 51.91 -82.33 39.85
N THR A 39 50.96 -83.25 39.87
CA THR A 39 49.65 -83.07 39.23
C THR A 39 48.85 -81.94 39.86
N ASN A 40 48.91 -81.77 41.19
CA ASN A 40 48.23 -80.66 41.86
C ASN A 40 48.86 -79.29 41.52
N VAL A 41 50.20 -79.21 41.44
CA VAL A 41 50.90 -78.01 40.96
C VAL A 41 50.48 -77.68 39.51
N ARG A 42 50.42 -78.70 38.65
CA ARG A 42 49.98 -78.52 37.26
C ARG A 42 48.51 -78.08 37.16
N LEU A 43 47.64 -78.60 38.02
CA LEU A 43 46.24 -78.17 38.10
C LEU A 43 46.10 -76.73 38.62
N GLU A 44 46.94 -76.31 39.55
CA GLU A 44 46.99 -74.92 40.04
C GLU A 44 47.44 -73.97 38.92
N GLU A 45 48.45 -74.34 38.15
CA GLU A 45 48.90 -73.58 36.97
C GLU A 45 47.82 -73.50 35.90
N GLN A 46 47.14 -74.61 35.58
CA GLN A 46 46.02 -74.62 34.64
C GLN A 46 44.87 -73.73 35.11
N ASN A 47 44.52 -73.76 36.40
CA ASN A 47 43.51 -72.87 36.96
C ASN A 47 43.92 -71.39 36.88
N LYS A 48 45.21 -71.09 37.09
CA LYS A 48 45.75 -69.74 36.93
C LYS A 48 45.65 -69.26 35.48
N MET A 49 46.01 -70.12 34.52
CA MET A 49 45.87 -69.85 33.08
C MET A 49 44.39 -69.68 32.68
N LEU A 50 43.49 -70.51 33.20
CA LEU A 50 42.05 -70.41 32.91
C LEU A 50 41.45 -69.10 33.43
N LYS A 51 41.82 -68.68 34.65
CA LYS A 51 41.41 -67.40 35.22
C LYS A 51 41.95 -66.23 34.40
N ALA A 52 43.21 -66.27 33.99
CA ALA A 52 43.81 -65.23 33.15
C ALA A 52 43.10 -65.13 31.79
N SER A 53 42.88 -66.27 31.12
CA SER A 53 42.17 -66.33 29.83
C SER A 53 40.70 -65.88 29.95
N SER A 54 40.01 -66.24 31.04
CA SER A 54 38.65 -65.78 31.32
C SER A 54 38.59 -64.26 31.50
N VAL A 55 39.55 -63.67 32.21
CA VAL A 55 39.65 -62.22 32.38
C VAL A 55 39.95 -61.53 31.06
N GLU A 56 40.86 -62.08 30.25
CA GLU A 56 41.22 -61.56 28.94
C GLU A 56 40.04 -61.60 27.96
N LEU A 57 39.33 -62.72 27.88
CA LEU A 57 38.10 -62.85 27.07
C LEU A 57 37.06 -61.83 27.50
N ARG A 58 36.81 -61.69 28.80
CA ARG A 58 35.85 -60.71 29.33
C ARG A 58 36.26 -59.28 28.99
N ASN A 59 37.54 -58.95 29.10
CA ASN A 59 38.05 -57.63 28.73
C ASN A 59 37.93 -57.37 27.22
N SER A 60 38.17 -58.39 26.38
CA SER A 60 37.97 -58.30 24.94
C SER A 60 36.50 -58.06 24.57
N TYR A 61 35.57 -58.75 25.25
CA TYR A 61 34.13 -58.51 25.06
C TYR A 61 33.73 -57.10 25.50
N TYR A 62 34.20 -56.62 26.64
CA TYR A 62 33.90 -55.26 27.09
C TYR A 62 34.52 -54.19 26.19
N SER A 63 35.74 -54.41 25.69
CA SER A 63 36.38 -53.53 24.70
C SER A 63 35.59 -53.48 23.40
N SER A 64 35.16 -54.65 22.89
CA SER A 64 34.35 -54.74 21.67
C SER A 64 32.98 -54.08 21.84
N LEU A 65 32.33 -54.27 22.99
CA LEU A 65 31.05 -53.64 23.32
C LEU A 65 31.19 -52.12 23.46
N ALA A 66 32.25 -51.65 24.12
CA ALA A 66 32.54 -50.23 24.26
C ALA A 66 32.78 -49.59 22.88
N PHE A 67 33.57 -50.23 22.01
CA PHE A 67 33.78 -49.78 20.65
C PHE A 67 32.45 -49.69 19.87
N ALA A 68 31.62 -50.74 19.91
CA ALA A 68 30.33 -50.75 19.23
C ALA A 68 29.39 -49.66 19.75
N ALA A 69 29.33 -49.45 21.07
CA ALA A 69 28.51 -48.40 21.68
C ALA A 69 28.99 -47.00 21.27
N THR A 70 30.30 -46.72 21.33
CA THR A 70 30.88 -45.45 20.90
C THR A 70 30.64 -45.21 19.41
N PHE A 71 30.84 -46.21 18.57
CA PHE A 71 30.58 -46.11 17.15
C PHE A 71 29.11 -45.74 16.87
N LEU A 72 28.16 -46.39 17.54
CA LEU A 72 26.74 -46.12 17.37
C LEU A 72 26.37 -44.70 17.80
N ILE A 73 26.90 -44.23 18.94
CA ILE A 73 26.67 -42.85 19.42
C ILE A 73 27.23 -41.82 18.44
N VAL A 74 28.46 -42.02 17.96
CA VAL A 74 29.10 -41.10 17.00
C VAL A 74 28.34 -41.11 15.67
N PHE A 75 28.00 -42.29 15.16
CA PHE A 75 27.22 -42.44 13.93
C PHE A 75 25.86 -41.73 14.03
N LEU A 76 25.15 -41.92 15.15
CA LEU A 76 23.88 -41.25 15.40
C LEU A 76 24.06 -39.73 15.50
N GLY A 77 25.07 -39.27 16.23
CA GLY A 77 25.37 -37.84 16.39
C GLY A 77 25.67 -37.15 15.06
N ILE A 78 26.49 -37.78 14.20
CA ILE A 78 26.80 -37.29 12.85
C ILE A 78 25.54 -37.22 12.00
N ASN A 79 24.73 -38.28 11.98
CA ASN A 79 23.49 -38.29 11.20
C ASN A 79 22.52 -37.19 11.67
N ILE A 80 22.28 -37.07 12.98
CA ILE A 80 21.41 -36.02 13.53
C ILE A 80 21.94 -34.63 13.17
N TYR A 81 23.25 -34.41 13.26
CA TYR A 81 23.87 -33.14 12.88
C TYR A 81 23.63 -32.79 11.40
N PHE A 82 23.92 -33.72 10.48
CA PHE A 82 23.71 -33.51 9.06
C PHE A 82 22.23 -33.30 8.70
N PHE A 83 21.33 -34.11 9.26
CA PHE A 83 19.88 -33.94 9.04
C PHE A 83 19.39 -32.59 9.54
N ARG A 84 19.82 -32.16 10.72
CA ARG A 84 19.46 -30.86 11.28
C ARG A 84 20.02 -29.71 10.46
N ASN A 85 21.26 -29.81 10.00
CA ASN A 85 21.88 -28.77 9.19
C ASN A 85 21.15 -28.63 7.85
N ARG A 86 20.92 -29.74 7.14
CA ARG A 86 20.17 -29.75 5.88
C ARG A 86 18.76 -29.19 6.05
N PHE A 87 18.05 -29.59 7.11
CA PHE A 87 16.72 -29.07 7.39
C PHE A 87 16.73 -27.55 7.62
N ASN A 88 17.72 -27.03 8.36
CA ASN A 88 17.85 -25.59 8.59
C ASN A 88 18.20 -24.83 7.30
N GLU A 89 19.07 -25.38 6.45
CA GLU A 89 19.40 -24.81 5.14
C GLU A 89 18.16 -24.73 4.24
N ASP A 90 17.42 -25.84 4.10
CA ASP A 90 16.19 -25.91 3.31
C ASP A 90 15.13 -24.93 3.86
N LYS A 91 14.97 -24.86 5.19
CA LYS A 91 14.08 -23.91 5.85
C LYS A 91 14.47 -22.47 5.53
N ASN A 92 15.74 -22.11 5.66
CA ASN A 92 16.21 -20.75 5.42
C ASN A 92 16.06 -20.36 3.94
N TYR A 93 16.36 -21.28 3.03
CA TYR A 93 16.15 -21.09 1.60
C TYR A 93 14.68 -20.81 1.27
N LEU A 94 13.76 -21.61 1.82
CA LEU A 94 12.33 -21.42 1.63
C LEU A 94 11.84 -20.10 2.22
N LEU A 95 12.26 -19.75 3.43
CA LEU A 95 11.90 -18.48 4.05
C LEU A 95 12.37 -17.28 3.23
N GLN A 96 13.61 -17.32 2.74
CA GLN A 96 14.15 -16.25 1.90
C GLN A 96 13.37 -16.10 0.58
N HIS A 97 13.04 -17.21 -0.07
CA HIS A 97 12.26 -17.15 -1.30
C HIS A 97 10.83 -16.66 -1.09
N ILE A 98 10.19 -17.08 0.01
CA ILE A 98 8.87 -16.60 0.40
C ILE A 98 8.92 -15.09 0.69
N ASP A 99 9.89 -14.62 1.46
CA ASP A 99 10.03 -13.20 1.78
C ASP A 99 10.28 -12.34 0.54
N ILE A 100 11.12 -12.81 -0.39
CA ILE A 100 11.37 -12.14 -1.67
C ILE A 100 10.10 -12.10 -2.51
N GLU A 101 9.38 -13.23 -2.63
CA GLU A 101 8.16 -13.29 -3.43
C GLU A 101 7.07 -12.38 -2.85
N ILE A 102 6.86 -12.41 -1.52
CA ILE A 102 5.93 -11.54 -0.82
C ILE A 102 6.31 -10.07 -1.05
N SER A 103 7.58 -9.71 -0.84
CA SER A 103 8.05 -8.33 -1.03
C SER A 103 7.85 -7.85 -2.46
N SER A 104 8.12 -8.71 -3.45
CA SER A 104 7.92 -8.38 -4.86
C SER A 104 6.44 -8.17 -5.21
N LYS A 105 5.55 -9.06 -4.72
CA LYS A 105 4.11 -8.93 -4.94
C LYS A 105 3.52 -7.73 -4.23
N LEU A 106 4.02 -7.41 -3.04
CA LEU A 106 3.60 -6.24 -2.28
C LEU A 106 4.01 -4.96 -3.01
N ALA A 107 5.24 -4.87 -3.52
CA ALA A 107 5.68 -3.73 -4.33
C ALA A 107 4.87 -3.56 -5.64
N LEU A 108 4.52 -4.66 -6.33
CA LEU A 108 3.64 -4.62 -7.50
C LEU A 108 2.22 -4.15 -7.15
N THR A 109 1.73 -4.56 -5.99
CA THR A 109 0.41 -4.18 -5.48
C THR A 109 0.38 -2.68 -5.14
N ASP A 110 1.41 -2.18 -4.48
CA ASP A 110 1.55 -0.76 -4.15
C ASP A 110 1.66 0.11 -5.42
N ASP A 111 2.47 -0.29 -6.40
CA ASP A 111 2.56 0.41 -7.70
C ASP A 111 1.22 0.42 -8.45
N PHE A 112 0.48 -0.70 -8.41
CA PHE A 112 -0.86 -0.77 -8.98
C PHE A 112 -1.82 0.22 -8.29
N PHE A 113 -1.86 0.23 -6.95
CA PHE A 113 -2.73 1.14 -6.21
C PHE A 113 -2.35 2.61 -6.40
N GLN A 114 -1.06 2.94 -6.40
CA GLN A 114 -0.59 4.31 -6.70
C GLN A 114 -1.02 4.78 -8.09
N LYS A 115 -0.88 3.93 -9.11
CA LYS A 115 -1.32 4.26 -10.47
C LYS A 115 -2.83 4.48 -10.55
N GLN A 116 -3.61 3.67 -9.83
CA GLN A 116 -5.07 3.82 -9.80
C GLN A 116 -5.51 5.06 -9.03
N GLU A 117 -4.84 5.38 -7.91
CA GLU A 117 -5.08 6.60 -7.15
C GLU A 117 -4.79 7.85 -8.00
N GLN A 118 -3.66 7.87 -8.71
CA GLN A 118 -3.31 8.99 -9.61
C GLN A 118 -4.33 9.16 -10.74
N LYS A 119 -4.79 8.05 -11.35
CA LYS A 119 -5.84 8.10 -12.38
C LYS A 119 -7.14 8.64 -11.81
N MET A 120 -7.56 8.16 -10.64
CA MET A 120 -8.80 8.59 -10.01
C MET A 120 -8.74 10.06 -9.60
N LYS A 121 -7.61 10.51 -9.05
CA LYS A 121 -7.35 11.92 -8.74
C LYS A 121 -7.49 12.79 -9.99
N LYS A 122 -6.85 12.40 -11.10
CA LYS A 122 -6.94 13.16 -12.35
C LYS A 122 -8.37 13.24 -12.88
N VAL A 123 -9.11 12.13 -12.87
CA VAL A 123 -10.53 12.11 -13.30
C VAL A 123 -11.39 13.04 -12.44
N ILE A 124 -11.18 13.03 -11.11
CA ILE A 124 -11.88 13.92 -10.19
C ILE A 124 -11.52 15.39 -10.46
N GLU A 125 -10.24 15.71 -10.61
CA GLU A 125 -9.77 17.07 -10.90
C GLU A 125 -10.33 17.60 -12.23
N ASP A 126 -10.32 16.78 -13.28
CA ASP A 126 -10.87 17.13 -14.59
C ASP A 126 -12.38 17.38 -14.52
N GLN A 127 -13.12 16.51 -13.81
CA GLN A 127 -14.57 16.63 -13.65
C GLN A 127 -14.95 17.86 -12.82
N VAL A 128 -14.27 18.08 -11.69
CA VAL A 128 -14.49 19.25 -10.83
C VAL A 128 -14.18 20.54 -11.58
N SER A 129 -13.09 20.59 -12.35
CA SER A 129 -12.74 21.77 -13.15
C SER A 129 -13.80 22.08 -14.21
N LYS A 130 -14.31 21.05 -14.88
CA LYS A 130 -15.39 21.17 -15.87
C LYS A 130 -16.68 21.69 -15.23
N ASP A 131 -17.08 21.13 -14.09
CA ASP A 131 -18.31 21.52 -13.39
C ASP A 131 -18.23 22.95 -12.84
N ILE A 132 -17.08 23.34 -12.27
CA ILE A 132 -16.82 24.72 -11.85
C ILE A 132 -16.94 25.69 -13.04
N THR A 133 -16.32 25.36 -14.17
CA THR A 133 -16.36 26.20 -15.37
C THR A 133 -17.79 26.35 -15.91
N ALA A 134 -18.55 25.25 -15.95
CA ALA A 134 -19.95 25.26 -16.36
C ALA A 134 -20.83 26.09 -15.41
N HIS A 135 -20.63 25.97 -14.10
CA HIS A 135 -21.34 26.77 -13.10
C HIS A 135 -21.00 28.26 -13.20
N ILE A 136 -19.73 28.62 -13.37
CA ILE A 136 -19.32 30.01 -13.57
C ILE A 136 -19.95 30.58 -14.84
N ALA A 137 -19.94 29.84 -15.95
CA ALA A 137 -20.58 30.28 -17.20
C ALA A 137 -22.10 30.51 -17.02
N SER A 138 -22.78 29.60 -16.33
CA SER A 138 -24.20 29.72 -15.99
C SER A 138 -24.49 30.94 -15.11
N LEU A 139 -23.69 31.16 -14.06
CA LEU A 139 -23.82 32.32 -13.18
C LEU A 139 -23.58 33.63 -13.94
N ASN A 140 -22.54 33.70 -14.76
CA ASN A 140 -22.27 34.88 -15.59
C ASN A 140 -23.41 35.16 -16.58
N GLY A 141 -24.02 34.12 -17.16
CA GLY A 141 -25.22 34.25 -17.99
C GLY A 141 -26.40 34.86 -17.22
N LYS A 142 -26.65 34.38 -15.99
CA LYS A 142 -27.71 34.91 -15.12
C LYS A 142 -27.44 36.35 -14.68
N ILE A 143 -26.20 36.67 -14.30
CA ILE A 143 -25.79 38.04 -13.94
C ILE A 143 -26.01 38.98 -15.12
N GLY A 144 -25.60 38.60 -16.32
CA GLY A 144 -25.83 39.41 -17.52
C GLY A 144 -27.31 39.61 -17.84
N SER A 145 -28.14 38.59 -17.61
CA SER A 145 -29.60 38.71 -17.74
C SER A 145 -30.18 39.70 -16.72
N LEU A 146 -29.85 39.53 -15.44
CA LEU A 146 -30.32 40.41 -14.36
C LEU A 146 -29.84 41.85 -14.54
N GLN A 147 -28.62 42.07 -15.04
CA GLN A 147 -28.13 43.41 -15.35
C GLN A 147 -28.94 44.07 -16.47
N ARG A 148 -29.32 43.32 -17.52
CA ARG A 148 -30.19 43.84 -18.58
C ARG A 148 -31.60 44.14 -18.06
N GLU A 149 -32.17 43.23 -17.30
CA GLU A 149 -33.49 43.41 -16.68
C GLU A 149 -33.51 44.64 -15.77
N ASN A 150 -32.48 44.83 -14.94
CA ASN A 150 -32.35 46.00 -14.08
C ASN A 150 -32.29 47.32 -14.89
N LYS A 151 -31.59 47.33 -16.04
CA LYS A 151 -31.61 48.50 -16.94
C LYS A 151 -33.00 48.79 -17.48
N TYR A 152 -33.77 47.76 -17.86
CA TYR A 152 -35.16 47.95 -18.32
C TYR A 152 -36.09 48.42 -17.20
N LEU A 153 -35.98 47.84 -16.00
CA LEU A 153 -36.75 48.28 -14.83
C LEU A 153 -36.43 49.73 -14.44
N SER A 154 -35.17 50.17 -14.60
CA SER A 154 -34.79 51.57 -14.38
C SER A 154 -35.55 52.52 -15.30
N VAL A 155 -35.71 52.16 -16.58
CA VAL A 155 -36.54 52.90 -17.54
C VAL A 155 -38.00 52.95 -17.08
N ASP A 156 -38.57 51.81 -16.69
CA ASP A 156 -39.98 51.74 -16.25
C ASP A 156 -40.25 52.61 -15.02
N ILE A 157 -39.33 52.61 -14.05
CA ILE A 157 -39.42 53.48 -12.86
C ILE A 157 -39.43 54.95 -13.25
N VAL A 158 -38.54 55.37 -14.17
CA VAL A 158 -38.49 56.77 -14.63
C VAL A 158 -39.75 57.14 -15.41
N LEU A 159 -40.25 56.25 -16.27
CA LEU A 159 -41.52 56.45 -16.99
C LEU A 159 -42.70 56.65 -16.02
N LEU A 160 -42.79 55.83 -14.97
CA LEU A 160 -43.82 55.97 -13.94
C LEU A 160 -43.69 57.30 -13.18
N LYS A 161 -42.46 57.73 -12.86
CA LYS A 161 -42.21 59.05 -12.24
C LYS A 161 -42.68 60.19 -13.14
N ILE A 162 -42.36 60.15 -14.44
CA ILE A 162 -42.78 61.15 -15.42
C ILE A 162 -44.30 61.23 -15.54
N LYS A 163 -44.99 60.08 -15.47
CA LYS A 163 -46.46 60.01 -15.56
C LYS A 163 -47.13 60.69 -14.36
N ASN A 164 -46.52 60.62 -13.18
CA ASN A 164 -47.05 61.18 -11.94
C ASN A 164 -46.56 62.61 -11.65
N GLU A 165 -45.51 63.08 -12.34
CA GLU A 165 -44.96 64.42 -12.15
C GLU A 165 -45.84 65.49 -12.83
N LYS A 166 -46.23 66.49 -12.05
CA LYS A 166 -47.10 67.60 -12.48
C LYS A 166 -46.30 68.86 -12.82
N THR A 167 -45.09 68.99 -12.30
CA THR A 167 -44.25 70.17 -12.47
C THR A 167 -43.47 70.07 -13.79
N PRO A 168 -43.65 70.99 -14.75
CA PRO A 168 -42.98 70.92 -16.05
C PRO A 168 -41.44 70.85 -15.96
N SER A 169 -40.83 71.63 -15.05
CA SER A 169 -39.38 71.62 -14.83
C SER A 169 -38.86 70.29 -14.28
N ASN A 170 -39.52 69.69 -13.29
CA ASN A 170 -39.13 68.36 -12.79
C ASN A 170 -39.31 67.28 -13.87
N LYS A 171 -40.38 67.41 -14.66
CA LYS A 171 -40.66 66.50 -15.77
C LYS A 171 -39.58 66.57 -16.85
N LEU A 172 -39.04 67.75 -17.11
CA LEU A 172 -37.91 67.99 -18.01
C LEU A 172 -36.65 67.25 -17.51
N THR A 173 -36.29 67.38 -16.23
CA THR A 173 -35.14 66.66 -15.64
C THR A 173 -35.31 65.13 -15.71
N LEU A 174 -36.52 64.64 -15.46
CA LEU A 174 -36.82 63.21 -15.58
C LEU A 174 -36.74 62.72 -17.03
N LEU A 175 -37.20 63.51 -18.01
CA LEU A 175 -37.09 63.18 -19.43
C LEU A 175 -35.62 63.16 -19.89
N ILE A 176 -34.79 64.05 -19.38
CA ILE A 176 -33.34 64.04 -19.65
C ILE A 176 -32.68 62.78 -19.07
N SER A 177 -33.03 62.41 -17.83
CA SER A 177 -32.57 61.14 -17.23
C SER A 177 -33.02 59.93 -18.05
N LEU A 178 -34.28 59.93 -18.54
CA LEU A 178 -34.80 58.89 -19.40
C LEU A 178 -34.07 58.82 -20.75
N SER A 179 -33.72 59.97 -21.33
CA SER A 179 -32.96 60.08 -22.58
C SER A 179 -31.58 59.42 -22.45
N LYS A 180 -30.89 59.65 -21.33
CA LYS A 180 -29.61 58.98 -21.02
C LYS A 180 -29.77 57.45 -20.96
N ASN A 181 -30.86 56.97 -20.35
CA ASN A 181 -31.16 55.54 -20.27
C ASN A 181 -31.46 54.93 -21.65
N TYR A 182 -32.25 55.60 -22.49
CA TYR A 182 -32.53 55.14 -23.86
C TYR A 182 -31.29 55.13 -24.74
N HIS A 183 -30.42 56.14 -24.62
CA HIS A 183 -29.14 56.15 -25.32
C HIS A 183 -28.25 54.98 -24.89
N SER A 184 -28.17 54.68 -23.58
CA SER A 184 -27.43 53.53 -23.05
C SER A 184 -27.96 52.16 -23.55
N LEU A 185 -29.27 52.09 -23.82
CA LEU A 185 -29.95 50.91 -24.34
C LEU A 185 -30.02 50.84 -25.87
N LYS A 186 -29.55 51.87 -26.59
CA LYS A 186 -29.67 52.03 -28.05
C LYS A 186 -31.11 51.98 -28.54
N TRP A 187 -32.01 52.63 -27.80
CA TRP A 187 -33.43 52.72 -28.15
C TRP A 187 -33.68 54.05 -28.87
N ASP A 188 -33.21 54.13 -30.12
CA ASP A 188 -33.09 55.38 -30.86
C ASP A 188 -34.44 56.04 -31.18
N LEU A 189 -35.48 55.23 -31.44
CA LEU A 189 -36.84 55.73 -31.66
C LEU A 189 -37.38 56.44 -30.41
N GLN A 190 -37.30 55.75 -29.26
CA GLN A 190 -37.77 56.26 -27.98
C GLN A 190 -36.94 57.47 -27.52
N LEU A 191 -35.64 57.48 -27.82
CA LEU A 191 -34.77 58.63 -27.60
C LEU A 191 -35.24 59.83 -28.42
N SER A 192 -35.52 59.65 -29.71
CA SER A 192 -36.04 60.70 -30.59
C SER A 192 -37.33 61.32 -30.04
N ASP A 193 -38.31 60.49 -29.71
CA ASP A 193 -39.60 60.92 -29.16
C ASP A 193 -39.43 61.67 -27.83
N THR A 194 -38.45 61.27 -27.03
CA THR A 194 -38.16 61.92 -25.74
C THR A 194 -37.50 63.29 -25.95
N LEU A 195 -36.59 63.42 -26.92
CA LEU A 195 -35.98 64.71 -27.27
C LEU A 195 -37.00 65.71 -27.81
N VAL A 196 -37.99 65.24 -28.58
CA VAL A 196 -39.12 66.07 -29.02
C VAL A 196 -39.94 66.56 -27.83
N LYS A 197 -40.28 65.67 -26.88
CA LYS A 197 -41.00 66.07 -25.65
C LYS A 197 -40.21 67.07 -24.80
N ILE A 198 -38.89 66.93 -24.75
CA ILE A 198 -37.98 67.88 -24.08
C ILE A 198 -38.08 69.25 -24.75
N ARG A 199 -37.98 69.31 -26.07
CA ARG A 199 -38.14 70.55 -26.84
C ARG A 199 -39.50 71.20 -26.56
N ASP A 200 -40.58 70.44 -26.63
CA ASP A 200 -41.94 70.98 -26.44
C ASP A 200 -42.15 71.56 -25.03
N LEU A 201 -41.55 70.95 -24.00
CA LEU A 201 -41.59 71.48 -22.63
C LEU A 201 -40.76 72.77 -22.48
N LEU A 202 -39.60 72.86 -23.15
CA LEU A 202 -38.79 74.07 -23.18
C LEU A 202 -39.51 75.21 -23.91
N GLU A 203 -40.20 74.92 -25.01
CA GLU A 203 -41.08 75.89 -25.71
C GLU A 203 -42.24 76.36 -24.82
N GLY A 204 -42.76 75.47 -23.98
CA GLY A 204 -43.80 75.78 -22.98
C GLY A 204 -43.31 76.58 -21.77
N GLY A 205 -42.04 76.96 -21.70
CA GLY A 205 -41.47 77.78 -20.63
C GLY A 205 -40.98 77.00 -19.40
N ALA A 206 -40.76 75.68 -19.51
CA ALA A 206 -40.12 74.92 -18.45
C ALA A 206 -38.65 75.37 -18.28
N SER A 207 -38.25 75.74 -17.07
CA SER A 207 -36.87 76.10 -16.75
C SER A 207 -36.07 74.89 -16.26
N PHE A 208 -34.77 74.89 -16.55
CA PHE A 208 -33.81 73.89 -16.10
C PHE A 208 -32.85 74.50 -15.08
N ASP A 209 -32.36 73.72 -14.12
CA ASP A 209 -31.38 74.22 -13.15
C ASP A 209 -30.03 74.47 -13.83
N SER A 210 -29.45 75.63 -13.57
CA SER A 210 -28.18 76.07 -14.13
C SER A 210 -27.00 75.16 -13.74
N SER A 211 -27.12 74.46 -12.62
CA SER A 211 -26.12 73.50 -12.13
C SER A 211 -26.01 72.23 -13.00
N GLU A 212 -27.07 71.85 -13.70
CA GLU A 212 -27.16 70.62 -14.50
C GLU A 212 -26.88 70.86 -16.00
N LEU A 213 -26.85 72.12 -16.45
CA LEU A 213 -26.62 72.53 -17.85
C LEU A 213 -25.32 71.98 -18.46
N PRO A 214 -24.16 71.97 -17.76
CA PRO A 214 -22.91 71.47 -18.34
C PRO A 214 -22.96 69.97 -18.64
N GLU A 215 -23.63 69.19 -17.80
CA GLU A 215 -23.79 67.75 -17.98
C GLU A 215 -24.77 67.45 -19.12
N LEU A 216 -25.84 68.23 -19.23
CA LEU A 216 -26.80 68.14 -20.33
C LEU A 216 -26.16 68.49 -21.68
N ALA A 217 -25.37 69.56 -21.75
CA ALA A 217 -24.66 69.93 -22.98
C ALA A 217 -23.73 68.82 -23.46
N ARG A 218 -22.94 68.23 -22.54
CA ARG A 218 -22.07 67.08 -22.84
C ARG A 218 -22.86 65.87 -23.34
N PHE A 219 -24.01 65.58 -22.73
CA PHE A 219 -24.87 64.50 -23.19
C PHE A 219 -25.40 64.76 -24.60
N LEU A 220 -25.94 65.96 -24.86
CA LEU A 220 -26.45 66.32 -26.18
C LEU A 220 -25.37 66.29 -27.27
N ASP A 221 -24.13 66.67 -26.94
CA ASP A 221 -22.97 66.57 -27.83
C ASP A 221 -22.52 65.14 -28.10
N SER A 222 -22.81 64.21 -27.18
CA SER A 222 -22.47 62.79 -27.32
C SER A 222 -23.44 62.01 -28.22
N LEU A 223 -24.58 62.61 -28.59
CA LEU A 223 -25.60 61.95 -29.39
C LEU A 223 -25.22 61.86 -30.88
N PRO A 224 -25.69 60.83 -31.61
CA PRO A 224 -25.46 60.68 -33.04
C PRO A 224 -25.95 61.88 -33.88
N LYS A 225 -25.31 62.13 -35.02
CA LYS A 225 -25.64 63.22 -35.96
C LYS A 225 -27.08 63.16 -36.48
N GLU A 226 -27.72 62.00 -36.42
CA GLU A 226 -29.12 61.79 -36.80
C GLU A 226 -30.09 62.65 -35.97
N PHE A 227 -29.71 63.05 -34.75
CA PHE A 227 -30.50 63.91 -33.88
C PHE A 227 -30.13 65.40 -33.97
N GLU A 228 -29.21 65.78 -34.85
CA GLU A 228 -28.58 67.12 -34.88
C GLU A 228 -29.60 68.26 -34.98
N THR A 229 -30.67 68.08 -35.76
CA THR A 229 -31.73 69.09 -35.91
C THR A 229 -32.48 69.33 -34.60
N THR A 230 -32.91 68.26 -33.93
CA THR A 230 -33.61 68.33 -32.64
C THR A 230 -32.68 68.82 -31.53
N ILE A 231 -31.40 68.43 -31.55
CA ILE A 231 -30.38 68.91 -30.60
C ILE A 231 -30.19 70.42 -30.73
N LYS A 232 -30.06 70.96 -31.95
CA LYS A 232 -29.95 72.41 -32.18
C LYS A 232 -31.16 73.17 -31.64
N GLN A 233 -32.36 72.63 -31.83
CA GLN A 233 -33.60 73.22 -31.29
C GLN A 233 -33.60 73.25 -29.76
N VAL A 234 -33.22 72.13 -29.12
CA VAL A 234 -33.11 72.05 -27.65
C VAL A 234 -32.06 73.02 -27.11
N LYS A 235 -30.87 73.09 -27.73
CA LYS A 235 -29.78 74.00 -27.31
C LYS A 235 -30.15 75.47 -27.41
N SER A 236 -30.85 75.88 -28.48
CA SER A 236 -31.28 77.26 -28.68
C SER A 236 -32.25 77.81 -27.62
N ARG A 237 -32.78 76.93 -26.76
CA ARG A 237 -33.71 77.25 -25.67
C ARG A 237 -33.12 77.03 -24.27
N LEU A 238 -31.88 76.54 -24.20
CA LEU A 238 -31.13 76.36 -22.96
C LEU A 238 -30.18 77.53 -22.67
N GLU A 239 -29.97 78.41 -23.66
CA GLU A 239 -29.31 79.73 -23.55
C GLU A 239 -30.29 80.80 -23.04
#